data_AF-A0A258SBJ0-F1
#
_entry.id   AF-A0A258SBJ0-F1
#
_cell.length_a   1.000
_cell.length_b   1.000
_cell.length_c   1.000
_cell.angle_alpha   90.00
_cell.angle_beta   90.00
_cell.angle_gamma   90.00
#
_symmetry.space_group_name_H-M   'P 1'
#
loop_
_entity.id
_entity.type
_entity.pdbx_description
1 polymer ?
#
loop_
_entity_poly.entity_id
_entity_poly.type
_entity_poly.pdbx_seq_one_letter_code
_entity_poly.pdbx_strand_id
1 'polypeptide(L)' 'MAEKTYTVLVLCTGNSCRSQMAEVLLNHDLAGQVRALSAGTRPQPKVADGAIAALKAAGLNTDGLHPKD' A
#
# COMPACT_ATOMS: atom_id res chain seq x y z
N MET A 1 -7.51 19.81 -19.77
CA MET A 1 -6.99 18.47 -20.13
C MET A 1 -7.16 17.60 -18.89
N ALA A 2 -7.68 16.37 -19.01
CA ALA A 2 -7.76 15.50 -17.84
C ALA A 2 -6.34 15.16 -17.39
N GLU A 3 -6.02 15.44 -16.12
CA GLU A 3 -4.74 15.05 -15.52
C GLU A 3 -4.57 13.54 -15.64
N LYS A 4 -3.43 13.10 -16.18
CA LYS A 4 -3.18 11.68 -16.46
C LYS A 4 -2.77 10.99 -15.16
N THR A 5 -3.63 10.12 -14.64
CA THR A 5 -3.30 9.29 -13.47
C THR A 5 -2.44 8.09 -13.86
N TYR A 6 -1.32 7.87 -13.17
CA TYR A 6 -0.44 6.73 -13.39
C TYR A 6 -0.76 5.57 -12.45
N THR A 7 -0.75 4.34 -12.95
CA THR A 7 -0.83 3.15 -12.07
C THR A 7 0.57 2.75 -11.62
N VAL A 8 0.75 2.58 -10.31
CA VAL A 8 2.03 2.18 -9.71
C VAL A 8 1.85 0.86 -8.97
N LEU A 9 2.68 -0.14 -9.26
CA LEU A 9 2.71 -1.41 -8.54
C LEU A 9 3.95 -1.48 -7.66
N VAL A 10 3.76 -1.68 -6.36
CA VAL A 10 4.85 -1.86 -5.38
C VAL A 10 4.96 -3.32 -4.98
N LEU A 11 6.13 -3.91 -5.20
CA LEU A 11 6.40 -5.31 -4.90
C LEU A 11 7.30 -5.46 -3.68
N CYS A 12 6.94 -6.38 -2.78
CA CYS A 12 7.89 -6.92 -1.80
C CYS A 12 7.66 -8.42 -1.63
N THR A 13 8.55 -9.16 -0.97
CA THR A 13 8.40 -10.62 -0.88
C THR A 13 7.11 -11.04 -0.19
N GLY A 14 6.79 -10.46 0.97
CA GLY A 14 5.69 -10.92 1.82
C GLY A 14 4.34 -10.21 1.63
N ASN A 15 4.30 -9.13 0.85
CA ASN A 15 3.21 -8.14 0.84
C ASN A 15 2.60 -7.86 2.23
N SER A 16 3.44 -7.82 3.26
CA SER A 16 2.99 -7.72 4.65
C SER A 16 3.40 -6.42 5.32
N CYS A 17 4.44 -5.73 4.84
CA CYS A 17 4.94 -4.52 5.49
C CYS A 17 5.24 -3.43 4.46
N ARG A 18 6.45 -3.43 3.88
CA ARG A 18 6.93 -2.37 2.99
C ARG A 18 5.97 -2.04 1.84
N SER A 19 5.53 -3.02 1.07
CA SER A 19 4.65 -2.73 -0.08
C SER A 19 3.22 -2.33 0.32
N GLN A 20 2.71 -2.79 1.47
CA GLN A 20 1.42 -2.34 2.03
C GLN A 20 1.49 -0.88 2.46
N MET A 21 2.53 -0.51 3.21
CA MET A 21 2.73 0.88 3.64
C MET A 21 2.89 1.81 2.43
N ALA A 22 3.66 1.39 1.43
CA ALA A 22 3.84 2.17 0.21
C ALA A 22 2.54 2.35 -0.59
N GLU A 23 1.68 1.32 -0.69
CA GLU A 23 0.36 1.45 -1.34
C GLU A 23 -0.48 2.55 -0.67
N VAL A 24 -0.55 2.56 0.67
CA VAL A 24 -1.32 3.56 1.41
C VAL A 24 -0.72 4.95 1.26
N LEU A 25 0.59 5.09 1.46
CA LEU A 25 1.29 6.38 1.36
C LEU A 25 1.16 6.98 -0.03
N LEU A 26 1.36 6.20 -1.10
CA LEU A 26 1.25 6.70 -2.46
C LEU A 26 -0.19 7.11 -2.81
N ASN A 27 -1.19 6.32 -2.41
CA ASN A 27 -2.59 6.68 -2.65
C ASN A 27 -3.03 7.91 -1.86
N HIS A 28 -2.44 8.15 -0.68
CA HIS A 28 -2.72 9.33 0.14
C HIS A 28 -1.97 10.58 -0.36
N ASP A 29 -0.64 10.51 -0.44
CA ASP A 29 0.21 11.67 -0.70
C ASP A 29 0.18 12.14 -2.15
N LEU A 30 -0.05 11.20 -3.08
CA LEU A 30 -0.13 11.47 -4.53
C LEU A 30 -1.55 11.27 -5.07
N ALA A 31 -2.56 11.45 -4.21
CA ALA A 31 -3.97 11.36 -4.59
C ALA A 31 -4.28 12.21 -5.83
N GLY A 32 -4.98 11.62 -6.81
CA GLY A 32 -5.29 12.25 -8.10
C GLY A 32 -4.18 12.16 -9.16
N GLN A 33 -2.93 11.93 -8.75
CA GLN A 33 -1.80 11.74 -9.67
C GLN A 33 -1.49 10.27 -9.93
N VAL A 34 -1.67 9.42 -8.91
CA VAL A 34 -1.40 7.98 -9.03
C VAL A 34 -2.54 7.13 -8.47
N ARG A 35 -2.60 5.89 -8.97
CA ARG A 35 -3.31 4.77 -8.37
C ARG A 35 -2.27 3.73 -7.97
N ALA A 36 -1.98 3.62 -6.68
CA ALA A 36 -1.01 2.67 -6.17
C ALA A 36 -1.67 1.33 -5.84
N LEU A 37 -0.95 0.25 -6.14
CA LEU A 37 -1.27 -1.13 -5.85
C LEU A 37 -0.03 -1.77 -5.20
N SER A 38 -0.24 -2.80 -4.39
CA SER A 38 0.85 -3.64 -3.91
C SER A 38 0.60 -5.12 -4.14
N ALA A 39 1.69 -5.88 -4.23
CA ALA A 39 1.65 -7.32 -4.27
C ALA A 39 2.94 -7.90 -3.67
N GLY A 40 3.03 -9.23 -3.64
CA GLY A 40 4.24 -9.92 -3.25
C GLY A 40 4.38 -11.32 -3.79
N THR A 41 5.63 -11.76 -3.92
CA THR A 41 5.96 -13.05 -4.54
C THR A 41 5.66 -14.25 -3.65
N ARG A 42 5.59 -14.05 -2.33
CA ARG A 42 5.22 -15.04 -1.30
C ARG A 42 4.41 -14.35 -0.19
N PRO A 43 3.14 -13.99 -0.46
CA PRO A 43 2.30 -13.27 0.49
C PRO A 43 2.26 -13.96 1.86
N GLN A 44 2.35 -13.17 2.92
CA GLN A 44 2.24 -13.66 4.30
C GLN A 44 0.76 -13.82 4.69
N PRO A 45 0.45 -14.51 5.80
CA PRO A 45 -0.95 -14.69 6.23
C PRO A 45 -1.66 -13.38 6.65
N LYS A 46 -0.90 -12.35 7.03
CA LYS A 46 -1.44 -11.05 7.43
C LYS A 46 -0.47 -9.90 7.18
N VAL A 47 -1.01 -8.68 7.19
CA VAL A 47 -0.20 -7.46 7.27
C VAL A 47 0.52 -7.45 8.63
N ALA A 48 1.77 -7.00 8.62
CA ALA A 48 2.59 -6.89 9.82
C ALA A 48 1.99 -5.87 10.79
N ASP A 49 1.88 -6.24 12.06
CA ASP A 49 1.24 -5.39 13.08
C ASP A 49 1.95 -4.04 13.21
N GLY A 50 3.28 -3.99 13.05
CA GLY A 50 4.05 -2.76 13.04
C GLY A 50 3.74 -1.84 11.85
N ALA A 51 3.38 -2.39 10.69
CA ALA A 51 2.96 -1.60 9.54
C ALA A 51 1.60 -0.95 9.78
N ILE A 52 0.64 -1.72 10.32
CA ILE A 52 -0.68 -1.21 10.71
C ILE A 52 -0.54 -0.14 11.80
N ALA A 53 0.26 -0.38 12.83
CA ALA A 53 0.50 0.58 13.90
C ALA A 53 1.11 1.89 13.39
N ALA A 54 2.11 1.80 12.50
CA ALA A 54 2.73 2.98 11.90
C ALA A 54 1.76 3.79 11.03
N LEU A 55 0.96 3.14 10.18
CA LEU A 55 -0.04 3.81 9.36
C LEU A 55 -1.12 4.49 10.21
N LYS A 56 -1.61 3.81 11.25
CA LYS A 56 -2.57 4.40 12.20
C LYS A 56 -1.99 5.58 12.97
N ALA A 57 -0.73 5.49 13.41
CA ALA A 57 -0.04 6.60 14.06
C ALA A 57 0.13 7.81 13.13
N ALA A 58 0.25 7.58 11.82
CA ALA A 58 0.25 8.63 10.80
C ALA A 58 -1.17 9.13 10.41
N GLY A 59 -2.23 8.60 11.02
CA GLY A 59 -3.62 8.98 10.70
C GLY A 59 -4.14 8.44 9.37
N LEU A 60 -3.49 7.41 8.82
CA LEU A 60 -3.82 6.85 7.51
C LEU A 60 -4.80 5.67 7.63
N ASN A 61 -5.67 5.52 6.62
CA ASN A 61 -6.62 4.42 6.57
C ASN A 61 -5.90 3.07 6.33
N THR A 62 -6.26 2.06 7.12
CA THR A 62 -5.72 0.70 7.03
C THR A 62 -6.77 -0.35 6.65
N ASP A 63 -7.99 0.07 6.33
CA ASP A 63 -9.08 -0.84 6.04
C ASP A 63 -8.84 -1.59 4.73
N GLY A 64 -9.14 -2.88 4.74
CA GLY A 64 -9.00 -3.75 3.56
C GLY A 64 -7.56 -4.14 3.21
N LEU A 65 -6.54 -3.70 3.96
CA LEU A 65 -5.16 -4.14 3.74
C LEU A 65 -5.02 -5.64 4.03
N HIS A 66 -4.55 -6.38 3.03
CA HIS A 66 -4.25 -7.80 3.13
C HIS A 66 -3.14 -8.18 2.13
N PRO A 67 -2.26 -9.12 2.47
CA PRO A 67 -1.26 -9.64 1.53
C PRO A 67 -1.92 -10.30 0.31
N LYS A 68 -1.42 -9.98 -0.89
CA LYS A 68 -1.93 -10.40 -2.21
C LYS A 68 -0.79 -10.56 -3.23
N ASP A 69 -1.03 -11.33 -4.29
CA ASP A 69 -0.14 -11.56 -5.44
C ASP A 69 -0.70 -11.01 -6.76
#